data_AF-A0A938GFS5-F1
#
_entry.id   AF-A0A938GFS5-F1
#
_cell.length_a   1.000
_cell.length_b   1.000
_cell.length_c   1.000
_cell.angle_alpha   90.00
_cell.angle_beta   90.00
_cell.angle_gamma   90.00
#
_symmetry.space_group_name_H-M   'P 1'
#
loop_
_entity.id
_entity.type
_entity.pdbx_description
1 polymer ?
#
loop_
_entity_poly.entity_id
_entity_poly.type
_entity_poly.pdbx_seq_one_letter_code
_entity_poly.pdbx_strand_id
1 'polypeptide(L)'
;MGIIRKHPKQSEEMLQSYSIFREAGEVIRSHHENWDGTGYPDRLKGETISWLSRLLAVAVYFCSRHQAAAQVLNDIQTQADKMFDPHAVEAIAKAVPATELPRGQREILLAELQAGMVLAGDIYNTSGVLVIAKGKELTAAWINKIQNINNATPLNPYVLVYC
;
A
#
# COMPACT_ATOMS: atom_id res chain seq x y z
N MET A 1 17.17 8.88 2.42
CA MET A 1 16.67 8.36 3.72
C MET A 1 15.83 9.37 4.54
N GLY A 2 15.87 10.68 4.29
CA GLY A 2 15.24 11.70 5.15
C GLY A 2 13.73 11.91 5.01
N ILE A 3 13.09 11.45 3.92
CA ILE A 3 11.64 11.66 3.68
C ILE A 3 10.80 10.67 4.49
N ILE A 4 11.17 9.38 4.47
CA ILE A 4 10.41 8.32 5.15
C ILE A 4 10.39 8.53 6.67
N ARG A 5 11.48 9.00 7.29
CA ARG A 5 11.48 9.23 8.75
C ARG A 5 10.67 10.45 9.20
N LYS A 6 10.35 11.37 8.28
CA LYS A 6 9.62 12.60 8.58
C LYS A 6 8.11 12.45 8.40
N HIS A 7 7.67 11.56 7.51
CA HIS A 7 6.25 11.45 7.18
C HIS A 7 5.33 11.13 8.37
N PRO A 8 5.70 10.37 9.41
CA PRO A 8 4.75 10.10 10.50
C PRO A 8 4.33 11.39 11.21
N LYS A 9 5.31 12.27 11.48
CA LYS A 9 5.07 13.59 12.07
C LYS A 9 4.35 14.54 11.10
N GLN A 10 4.76 14.57 9.83
CA GLN A 10 4.12 15.45 8.84
C GLN A 10 2.66 15.04 8.57
N SER A 11 2.37 13.75 8.48
CA SER A 11 1.01 13.23 8.31
C SER A 11 0.12 13.59 9.51
N GLU A 12 0.64 13.46 10.73
CA GLU A 12 -0.07 13.92 11.92
C GLU A 12 -0.36 15.43 11.85
N GLU A 13 0.65 16.27 11.57
CA GLU A 13 0.50 17.73 11.45
C GLU A 13 -0.56 18.11 10.40
N MET A 14 -0.59 17.41 9.26
CA MET A 14 -1.61 17.61 8.23
C MET A 14 -3.03 17.29 8.74
N LEU A 15 -3.18 16.24 9.53
CA LEU A 15 -4.48 15.78 10.03
C LEU A 15 -4.97 16.57 11.25
N GLN A 16 -4.06 17.08 12.09
CA GLN A 16 -4.39 17.85 13.30
C GLN A 16 -5.18 19.13 13.01
N SER A 17 -5.12 19.65 11.79
CA SER A 17 -5.93 20.79 11.34
C SER A 17 -7.43 20.51 11.37
N TYR A 18 -7.84 19.23 11.42
CA TYR A 18 -9.23 18.79 11.48
C TYR A 18 -9.46 17.94 12.73
N SER A 19 -10.29 18.43 13.65
CA SER A 19 -10.55 17.77 14.93
C SER A 19 -11.00 16.31 14.80
N ILE A 20 -11.76 16.00 13.75
CA ILE A 20 -12.24 14.65 13.44
C ILE A 20 -11.13 13.64 13.14
N PHE A 21 -9.93 14.10 12.77
CA PHE A 21 -8.81 13.23 12.42
C PHE A 21 -7.69 13.22 13.46
N ARG A 22 -7.90 13.84 14.63
CA ARG A 22 -6.85 13.93 15.67
C ARG A 22 -6.35 12.55 16.09
N GLU A 23 -7.25 11.64 16.45
CA GLU A 23 -6.89 10.27 16.84
C GLU A 23 -6.19 9.51 15.71
N ALA A 24 -6.69 9.64 14.46
CA ALA A 24 -6.04 9.03 13.31
C ALA A 24 -4.61 9.57 13.11
N GLY A 25 -4.40 10.87 13.32
CA GLY A 25 -3.09 11.51 13.28
C GLY A 25 -2.13 10.93 14.31
N GLU A 26 -2.56 10.77 15.56
CA GLU A 26 -1.78 10.14 16.63
C GLU A 26 -1.43 8.70 16.29
N VAL A 27 -2.40 7.93 15.76
CA VAL A 27 -2.18 6.55 15.33
C VAL A 27 -1.13 6.47 14.22
N ILE A 28 -1.24 7.32 13.21
CA ILE A 28 -0.31 7.44 12.08
C ILE A 28 1.06 7.95 12.55
N ARG A 29 1.15 8.80 13.56
CA ARG A 29 2.45 9.26 14.05
C ARG A 29 3.31 8.10 14.56
N SER A 30 2.72 7.16 15.29
CA SER A 30 3.44 6.09 15.98
C SER A 30 3.51 4.76 15.21
N HIS A 31 3.03 4.68 13.97
CA HIS A 31 3.05 3.40 13.22
C HIS A 31 4.44 2.92 12.76
N HIS A 32 5.48 3.74 12.93
CA HIS A 32 6.89 3.36 12.74
C HIS A 32 7.64 3.08 14.06
N GLU A 33 6.93 3.11 15.18
CA GLU A 33 7.48 2.65 16.45
C GLU A 33 7.63 1.13 16.42
N ASN A 34 8.75 0.64 16.95
CA ASN A 34 8.98 -0.79 17.13
C ASN A 34 8.62 -1.17 18.56
N TRP A 35 8.05 -2.35 18.74
CA TRP A 35 7.66 -2.85 20.07
C TRP A 35 8.81 -2.81 21.10
N ASP A 36 10.05 -3.04 20.67
CA ASP A 36 11.24 -3.02 21.53
C ASP A 36 11.79 -1.60 21.86
N GLY A 37 11.23 -0.55 21.26
CA GLY A 37 11.66 0.85 21.45
C GLY A 37 12.71 1.35 20.45
N THR A 38 13.10 0.55 19.45
CA THR A 38 14.11 0.94 18.46
C THR A 38 13.55 1.76 17.28
N GLY A 39 12.23 1.95 17.25
CA GLY A 39 11.52 2.67 16.20
C GLY A 39 11.64 4.19 16.29
N TYR A 40 10.72 4.88 15.62
CA TYR A 40 10.67 6.34 15.53
C TYR A 40 9.22 6.81 15.29
N PRO A 41 8.88 8.09 15.52
CA PRO A 41 9.75 9.24 15.84
C PRO A 41 10.12 9.40 17.33
N ASP A 42 9.33 8.86 18.25
CA ASP A 42 9.36 9.15 19.68
C ASP A 42 10.06 8.05 20.50
N ARG A 43 10.36 6.89 19.90
CA ARG A 43 11.01 5.73 20.53
C ARG A 43 10.19 5.13 21.66
N LEU A 44 8.89 5.05 21.43
CA LEU A 44 7.94 4.40 22.33
C LEU A 44 8.21 2.89 22.37
N LYS A 45 7.96 2.28 23.53
CA LYS A 45 8.21 0.86 23.78
C LYS A 45 6.98 0.16 24.35
N GLY A 46 6.69 -1.03 23.86
CA GLY A 46 5.61 -1.86 24.38
C GLY A 46 4.27 -1.15 24.31
N GLU A 47 3.53 -1.19 25.42
CA GLU A 47 2.18 -0.64 25.54
C GLU A 47 2.13 0.89 25.59
N THR A 48 3.26 1.59 25.63
CA THR A 48 3.28 3.05 25.41
C THR A 48 2.94 3.42 23.96
N ILE A 49 3.07 2.46 23.03
CA ILE A 49 2.53 2.58 21.68
C ILE A 49 1.04 2.24 21.73
N SER A 50 0.19 3.14 21.22
CA SER A 50 -1.27 2.91 21.18
C SER A 50 -1.60 1.57 20.51
N TRP A 51 -2.66 0.90 20.96
CA TRP A 51 -3.09 -0.37 20.37
C TRP A 51 -3.35 -0.25 18.85
N LEU A 52 -3.99 0.85 18.42
CA LEU A 52 -4.28 1.09 17.02
C LEU A 52 -2.99 1.31 16.20
N SER A 53 -1.96 1.98 16.74
CA SER A 53 -0.67 2.12 16.06
C SER A 53 0.05 0.78 15.93
N ARG A 54 -0.04 -0.09 16.94
CA ARG A 54 0.54 -1.45 16.91
C ARG A 54 -0.12 -2.30 15.83
N LEU A 55 -1.44 -2.27 15.73
CA LEU A 55 -2.17 -2.93 14.63
C LEU A 55 -1.81 -2.35 13.26
N LEU A 56 -1.75 -1.02 13.15
CA LEU A 56 -1.45 -0.35 11.89
C LEU A 56 -0.03 -0.68 11.41
N ALA A 57 0.96 -0.73 12.29
CA ALA A 57 2.34 -1.08 11.94
C ALA A 57 2.43 -2.45 11.26
N VAL A 58 1.75 -3.46 11.82
CA VAL A 58 1.72 -4.81 11.28
C VAL A 58 0.95 -4.85 9.94
N ALA A 59 -0.20 -4.17 9.86
CA ALA A 59 -1.00 -4.10 8.63
C ALA A 59 -0.24 -3.41 7.48
N VAL A 60 0.43 -2.29 7.75
CA VAL A 60 1.24 -1.57 6.76
C VAL A 60 2.41 -2.43 6.30
N TYR A 61 3.08 -3.12 7.22
CA TYR A 61 4.16 -4.05 6.85
C TYR A 61 3.63 -5.14 5.93
N PHE A 62 2.49 -5.74 6.25
CA PHE A 62 1.86 -6.77 5.42
C PHE A 62 1.52 -6.25 4.01
N CYS A 63 0.81 -5.12 3.91
CA CYS A 63 0.35 -4.57 2.64
C CYS A 63 1.46 -3.98 1.75
N SER A 64 2.60 -3.60 2.35
CA SER A 64 3.76 -3.06 1.60
C SER A 64 4.62 -4.15 0.93
N ARG A 65 4.29 -5.42 1.13
CA ARG A 65 5.02 -6.58 0.60
C ARG A 65 4.30 -7.19 -0.58
N HIS A 66 5.06 -7.54 -1.61
CA HIS A 66 4.56 -8.16 -2.85
C HIS A 66 4.76 -9.69 -2.86
N GLN A 67 5.28 -10.26 -1.77
CA GLN A 67 5.41 -11.70 -1.59
C GLN A 67 4.05 -12.36 -1.29
N ALA A 68 3.99 -13.69 -1.37
CA ALA A 68 2.80 -14.45 -0.98
C ALA A 68 2.42 -14.17 0.49
N ALA A 69 1.12 -14.04 0.77
CA ALA A 69 0.60 -13.72 2.10
C ALA A 69 1.19 -14.61 3.22
N ALA A 70 1.28 -15.92 2.97
CA ALA A 70 1.87 -16.87 3.91
C ALA A 70 3.35 -16.55 4.26
N GLN A 71 4.13 -16.12 3.27
CA GLN A 71 5.52 -15.73 3.48
C GLN A 71 5.63 -14.46 4.31
N VAL A 72 4.80 -13.45 4.01
CA VAL A 72 4.79 -12.18 4.76
C VAL A 72 4.33 -12.40 6.21
N LEU A 73 3.33 -13.27 6.44
CA LEU A 73 2.88 -13.64 7.78
C LEU A 73 3.99 -14.35 8.58
N ASN A 74 4.75 -15.25 7.95
CA ASN A 74 5.89 -15.89 8.60
C ASN A 74 6.97 -14.85 8.98
N ASP A 75 7.29 -13.94 8.06
CA ASP A 75 8.23 -12.84 8.34
C ASP A 75 7.76 -12.00 9.54
N ILE A 76 6.48 -11.62 9.59
CA ILE A 76 5.88 -10.87 10.70
C ILE A 76 6.02 -11.65 12.01
N GLN A 77 5.73 -12.96 12.02
CA GLN A 77 5.88 -13.80 13.20
C GLN A 77 7.32 -13.84 13.72
N THR A 78 8.33 -13.86 12.83
CA THR A 78 9.75 -13.82 13.25
C THR A 78 10.18 -12.51 13.93
N GLN A 79 9.39 -11.44 13.75
CA GLN A 79 9.65 -10.11 14.28
C GLN A 79 8.79 -9.77 15.52
N ALA A 80 8.01 -10.73 16.02
CA ALA A 80 7.30 -10.59 17.28
C ALA A 80 8.26 -10.27 18.44
N ASP A 81 7.79 -9.47 19.40
CA ASP A 81 8.55 -8.95 20.54
C ASP A 81 9.73 -8.03 20.21
N LYS A 82 9.97 -7.75 18.92
CA LYS A 82 11.02 -6.83 18.45
C LYS A 82 10.40 -5.66 17.72
N MET A 83 10.00 -5.90 16.47
CA MET A 83 9.35 -4.88 15.64
C MET A 83 7.87 -4.78 15.98
N PHE A 84 7.22 -5.92 16.23
CA PHE A 84 5.77 -6.00 16.37
C PHE A 84 5.34 -6.54 17.73
N ASP A 85 4.22 -6.00 18.22
CA ASP A 85 3.50 -6.53 19.36
C ASP A 85 2.98 -7.94 19.05
N PRO A 86 3.26 -8.95 19.90
CA PRO A 86 2.74 -10.31 19.75
C PRO A 86 1.22 -10.39 19.56
N HIS A 87 0.44 -9.55 20.23
CA HIS A 87 -1.03 -9.56 20.10
C HIS A 87 -1.48 -9.01 18.74
N ALA A 88 -0.77 -8.01 18.20
CA ALA A 88 -1.05 -7.50 16.86
C ALA A 88 -0.65 -8.52 15.77
N VAL A 89 0.44 -9.26 16.00
CA VAL A 89 0.85 -10.39 15.14
C VAL A 89 -0.23 -11.48 15.13
N GLU A 90 -0.77 -11.83 16.29
CA GLU A 90 -1.87 -12.79 16.38
C GLU A 90 -3.11 -12.30 15.63
N ALA A 91 -3.45 -11.02 15.79
CA ALA A 91 -4.60 -10.42 15.12
C ALA A 91 -4.50 -10.50 13.59
N ILE A 92 -3.35 -10.14 13.00
CA ILE A 92 -3.20 -10.20 11.54
C ILE A 92 -3.18 -11.64 11.01
N ALA A 93 -2.59 -12.57 11.77
CA ALA A 93 -2.55 -13.98 11.39
C ALA A 93 -3.94 -14.61 11.34
N LYS A 94 -4.87 -14.15 12.19
CA LYS A 94 -6.30 -14.54 12.14
C LYS A 94 -7.06 -13.82 11.03
N ALA A 95 -6.78 -12.54 10.81
CA ALA A 95 -7.53 -11.71 9.88
C ALA A 95 -7.25 -12.06 8.40
N VAL A 96 -5.99 -12.28 8.03
CA VAL A 96 -5.58 -12.46 6.63
C VAL A 96 -6.24 -13.69 5.97
N PRO A 97 -6.28 -14.88 6.59
CA PRO A 97 -6.96 -16.04 6.00
C PRO A 97 -8.49 -15.86 5.92
N ALA A 98 -9.07 -15.04 6.79
CA ALA A 98 -10.51 -14.80 6.86
C ALA A 98 -10.98 -13.66 5.94
N THR A 99 -10.07 -13.01 5.22
CA THR A 99 -10.36 -11.83 4.41
C THR A 99 -10.00 -12.07 2.95
N GLU A 100 -10.92 -11.78 2.04
CA GLU A 100 -10.55 -11.61 0.63
C GLU A 100 -9.82 -10.28 0.48
N LEU A 101 -8.49 -10.37 0.38
CA LEU A 101 -7.67 -9.19 0.11
C LEU A 101 -7.90 -8.75 -1.35
N PRO A 102 -8.15 -7.45 -1.61
CA PRO A 102 -8.20 -6.98 -2.98
C PRO A 102 -6.86 -7.27 -3.66
N ARG A 103 -6.88 -7.73 -4.92
CA ARG A 103 -5.65 -7.82 -5.70
C ARG A 103 -4.95 -6.48 -5.63
N GLY A 104 -3.67 -6.50 -5.25
CA GLY A 104 -2.84 -5.30 -5.23
C GLY A 104 -2.95 -4.60 -6.58
N GLN A 105 -3.09 -3.28 -6.55
CA GLN A 105 -3.08 -2.46 -7.74
C GLN A 105 -1.90 -1.53 -7.64
N ARG A 106 -1.21 -1.32 -8.76
CA ARG A 106 -0.17 -0.31 -8.86
C ARG A 106 -0.46 0.60 -10.04
N GLU A 107 -0.21 1.88 -9.83
CA GLU A 107 -0.17 2.87 -10.89
C GLU A 107 1.22 2.81 -11.54
N ILE A 108 1.25 2.65 -12.85
CA ILE A 108 2.48 2.65 -13.65
C ILE A 108 2.32 3.60 -14.82
N LEU A 109 3.43 3.98 -15.45
CA LEU A 109 3.38 4.72 -16.69
C LEU A 109 2.84 3.80 -17.81
N LEU A 110 2.04 4.36 -18.71
CA LEU A 110 1.52 3.66 -19.88
C LEU A 110 2.67 3.10 -20.76
N ALA A 111 3.83 3.76 -20.77
CA ALA A 111 5.04 3.30 -21.44
C ALA A 111 5.71 2.09 -20.77
N GLU A 112 5.39 1.79 -19.51
CA GLU A 112 5.94 0.68 -18.73
C GLU A 112 5.08 -0.60 -18.82
N LEU A 113 3.99 -0.58 -19.60
CA LEU A 113 3.15 -1.75 -19.84
C LEU A 113 3.97 -2.89 -20.46
N GLN A 114 3.87 -4.08 -19.86
CA GLN A 114 4.52 -5.30 -20.36
C GLN A 114 3.50 -6.40 -20.60
N ALA A 115 3.83 -7.33 -21.50
CA ALA A 115 2.97 -8.46 -21.79
C ALA A 115 2.81 -9.34 -20.55
N GLY A 116 1.59 -9.84 -20.30
CA GLY A 116 1.23 -10.58 -19.10
C GLY A 116 0.70 -9.71 -17.95
N MET A 117 0.81 -8.38 -18.02
CA MET A 117 0.13 -7.50 -17.07
C MET A 117 -1.38 -7.54 -17.27
N VAL A 118 -2.15 -7.39 -16.19
CA VAL A 118 -3.62 -7.28 -16.25
C VAL A 118 -4.04 -5.90 -15.78
N LEU A 119 -4.86 -5.21 -16.56
CA LEU A 119 -5.39 -3.90 -16.17
C LEU A 119 -6.28 -4.01 -14.93
N ALA A 120 -5.99 -3.21 -13.91
CA ALA A 120 -6.81 -3.06 -12.72
C ALA A 120 -7.84 -1.92 -12.84
N GLY A 121 -7.61 -0.99 -13.76
CA GLY A 121 -8.51 0.11 -14.09
C GLY A 121 -8.82 0.19 -15.58
N ASP A 122 -9.83 0.98 -15.92
CA ASP A 122 -10.17 1.32 -17.30
C ASP A 122 -9.19 2.35 -17.86
N ILE A 123 -8.87 2.24 -19.15
CA ILE A 123 -8.08 3.24 -19.88
C ILE A 123 -9.03 4.12 -20.67
N TYR A 124 -8.95 5.43 -20.41
CA TYR A 124 -9.69 6.46 -21.13
C TYR A 124 -8.75 7.32 -21.96
N ASN A 125 -9.26 7.88 -23.05
CA ASN A 125 -8.57 8.98 -23.73
C ASN A 125 -8.80 10.30 -22.98
N THR A 126 -8.09 11.36 -23.38
CA THR A 126 -8.23 12.72 -22.80
C THR A 126 -9.62 13.33 -22.92
N SER A 127 -10.49 12.80 -23.79
CA SER A 127 -11.90 13.21 -23.92
C SER A 127 -12.85 12.40 -23.05
N GLY A 128 -12.35 11.45 -22.24
CA GLY A 128 -13.16 10.60 -21.36
C GLY A 128 -13.80 9.38 -22.04
N VAL A 129 -13.43 9.07 -23.28
CA VAL A 129 -13.93 7.88 -23.98
C VAL A 129 -13.14 6.65 -23.53
N LEU A 130 -13.86 5.60 -23.13
CA LEU A 130 -13.28 4.31 -22.77
C LEU A 130 -12.58 3.67 -23.98
N VAL A 131 -11.31 3.35 -23.83
CA VAL A 131 -10.49 2.69 -24.86
C VAL A 131 -10.33 1.20 -24.55
N ILE A 132 -10.05 0.87 -23.29
CA ILE A 132 -9.87 -0.51 -22.82
C ILE A 132 -10.46 -0.65 -21.43
N ALA A 133 -11.29 -1.69 -21.26
CA ALA A 133 -11.87 -2.03 -19.96
C ALA A 133 -10.86 -2.76 -19.05
N LYS A 134 -11.04 -2.56 -17.73
CA LYS A 134 -10.35 -3.29 -16.67
C LYS A 134 -10.49 -4.82 -16.83
N GLY A 135 -9.54 -5.55 -16.27
CA GLY A 135 -9.47 -7.01 -16.32
C GLY A 135 -8.86 -7.56 -17.62
N LYS A 136 -8.47 -6.70 -18.57
CA LYS A 136 -7.79 -7.13 -19.79
C LYS A 136 -6.35 -7.54 -19.46
N GLU A 137 -6.02 -8.81 -19.72
CA GLU A 137 -4.63 -9.26 -19.83
C GLU A 137 -4.02 -8.71 -21.12
N LEU A 138 -2.87 -8.05 -20.97
CA LEU A 138 -2.18 -7.37 -22.05
C LEU A 138 -1.23 -8.34 -22.75
N THR A 139 -1.54 -8.64 -24.01
CA THR A 139 -0.58 -9.28 -24.91
C THR A 139 0.29 -8.21 -25.59
N ALA A 140 1.40 -8.61 -26.22
CA ALA A 140 2.21 -7.70 -27.03
C ALA A 140 1.38 -6.97 -28.11
N ALA A 141 0.40 -7.65 -28.71
CA ALA A 141 -0.51 -7.05 -29.68
C ALA A 141 -1.39 -5.96 -29.06
N TRP A 142 -1.87 -6.16 -27.83
CA TRP A 142 -2.62 -5.14 -27.10
C TRP A 142 -1.77 -3.94 -26.75
N ILE A 143 -0.51 -4.14 -26.35
CA ILE A 143 0.41 -3.04 -26.02
C ILE A 143 0.68 -2.19 -27.27
N ASN A 144 0.96 -2.82 -28.41
CA ASN A 144 1.13 -2.10 -29.67
C ASN A 144 -0.14 -1.31 -30.05
N LYS A 145 -1.33 -1.90 -29.83
CA LYS A 145 -2.60 -1.20 -30.06
C LYS A 145 -2.75 0.02 -29.15
N ILE A 146 -2.42 -0.09 -27.86
CA ILE A 146 -2.46 1.02 -26.91
C ILE A 146 -1.52 2.15 -27.35
N GLN A 147 -0.29 1.81 -27.74
CA GLN A 147 0.69 2.80 -28.20
C GLN A 147 0.23 3.51 -29.48
N ASN A 148 -0.33 2.78 -30.44
CA ASN A 148 -0.91 3.36 -31.65
C ASN A 148 -2.06 4.31 -31.34
N ILE A 149 -2.94 3.94 -30.41
CA ILE A 149 -4.05 4.81 -29.98
C ILE A 149 -3.49 6.04 -29.28
N ASN A 150 -2.52 5.91 -28.36
CA ASN A 150 -1.93 7.02 -27.65
C ASN A 150 -1.24 8.04 -28.58
N ASN A 151 -0.62 7.57 -29.66
CA ASN A 151 -0.02 8.43 -30.67
C ASN A 151 -1.07 9.22 -31.48
N ALA A 152 -2.25 8.63 -31.71
CA ALA A 152 -3.33 9.28 -32.45
C ALA A 152 -4.20 10.17 -31.55
N THR A 153 -4.40 9.78 -30.30
CA THR A 153 -5.20 10.48 -29.31
C THR A 153 -4.59 10.25 -27.94
N PRO A 154 -4.01 11.28 -27.30
CA PRO A 154 -3.35 11.11 -26.01
C PRO A 154 -4.27 10.45 -24.98
N LEU A 155 -3.73 9.42 -24.34
CA LEU A 155 -4.34 8.71 -23.23
C LEU A 155 -3.81 9.26 -21.90
N ASN A 156 -4.44 8.88 -20.79
CA ASN A 156 -3.84 9.13 -19.49
C ASN A 156 -2.46 8.44 -19.42
N PRO A 157 -1.38 9.17 -19.07
CA PRO A 157 -0.05 8.57 -18.96
C PRO A 157 0.07 7.56 -17.82
N TYR A 158 -0.87 7.56 -16.88
CA TYR A 158 -0.91 6.62 -15.76
C TYR A 158 -2.00 5.58 -15.95
N VAL A 159 -1.67 4.32 -15.68
CA VAL A 159 -2.59 3.18 -15.77
C VAL A 159 -2.47 2.30 -14.54
N LEU A 160 -3.60 1.75 -14.11
CA LEU A 160 -3.66 0.80 -12.99
C LEU A 160 -3.51 -0.63 -13.52
N VAL A 161 -2.58 -1.39 -12.96
CA VAL A 161 -2.39 -2.82 -13.22
C VAL A 161 -2.47 -3.63 -11.93
N TYR A 162 -2.97 -4.86 -12.01
CA TYR A 162 -2.91 -5.79 -10.90
C TYR A 162 -1.46 -6.24 -10.66
N CYS A 163 -1.10 -6.37 -9.39
CA CYS A 163 0.13 -6.96 -8.90
C CYS A 163 -0.03 -8.48 -8.72
#